data_AF-A0A958C436-F1
#
_entry.id   AF-A0A958C436-F1
#
_cell.length_a   1.000
_cell.length_b   1.000
_cell.length_c   1.000
_cell.angle_alpha   90.00
_cell.angle_beta   90.00
_cell.angle_gamma   90.00
#
_symmetry.space_group_name_H-M   'P 1'
#
loop_
_entity.id
_entity.type
_entity.pdbx_description
1 polymer ?
#
loop_
_entity_poly.entity_id
_entity_poly.type
_entity_poly.pdbx_seq_one_letter_code
_entity_poly.pdbx_strand_id
1 'polypeptide(L)'
;TEGREWYLRRLLPEEAMIIPRRLQYVHETYDRSLLSVRYLQLEWELDDEWSEGAAATASSNALPRVDLALAYPHRRSGTLPLTPRTSSFFPVREGKRSMITFVDGRWGKRFTGWVVPEGRYVAGLSDWYEEHGIPVGGFVVLERTENPLEVVVDVKPHRSKREWVRMARVEGDQLRYQLQKQLISCDYDETMIVAEADPAATDELRRSLYHAALTIDELVDEAAPQLMGLSTRGVVHVKTIYSAINLVRRTPPGPVFAAVVSNPRFQEVGDGEFGMAR
;
A
#
# COMPACT_ATOMS: atom_id res chain seq x y z
N THR A 1 11.11 12.68 -34.44
CA THR A 1 10.16 12.17 -33.42
C THR A 1 10.86 11.27 -32.41
N GLU A 2 11.84 10.45 -32.81
CA GLU A 2 12.67 9.61 -31.93
C GLU A 2 13.55 10.37 -30.91
N GLY A 3 14.11 11.53 -31.27
CA GLY A 3 14.96 12.32 -30.35
C GLY A 3 14.22 12.88 -29.13
N ARG A 4 12.90 13.04 -29.20
CA ARG A 4 12.05 13.56 -28.11
C ARG A 4 11.72 12.45 -27.10
N GLU A 5 11.53 11.22 -27.56
CA GLU A 5 11.34 10.05 -26.70
C GLU A 5 12.63 9.66 -25.96
N TRP A 6 13.79 9.79 -26.60
CA TRP A 6 15.08 9.55 -25.96
C TRP A 6 15.37 10.56 -24.84
N TYR A 7 15.07 11.85 -25.04
CA TYR A 7 15.27 12.88 -24.02
C TYR A 7 14.33 12.70 -22.81
N LEU A 8 13.10 12.24 -23.04
CA LEU A 8 12.13 11.97 -21.97
C LEU A 8 12.55 10.79 -21.09
N ARG A 9 13.19 9.75 -21.63
CA ARG A 9 13.67 8.60 -20.84
C ARG A 9 14.70 8.97 -19.76
N ARG A 10 15.46 10.05 -19.94
CA ARG A 10 16.50 10.48 -19.01
C ARG A 10 15.97 11.32 -17.83
N LEU A 11 14.71 11.74 -17.90
CA LEU A 11 14.00 12.49 -16.86
C LEU A 11 12.96 11.64 -16.11
N LEU A 12 12.80 10.37 -16.51
CA LEU A 12 11.93 9.42 -15.83
C LEU A 12 12.63 8.91 -14.56
N PRO A 13 12.00 8.99 -13.37
CA PRO A 13 12.47 8.23 -12.22
C PRO A 13 12.40 6.73 -12.53
N GLU A 14 13.18 5.91 -11.82
CA GLU A 14 13.29 4.47 -12.11
C GLU A 14 11.92 3.77 -12.10
N GLU A 15 11.08 4.16 -11.15
CA GLU A 15 9.73 3.62 -10.96
C GLU A 15 8.77 4.03 -12.09
N ALA A 16 9.07 5.08 -12.85
CA ALA A 16 8.34 5.43 -14.05
C ALA A 16 8.88 4.73 -15.31
N MET A 17 10.09 4.18 -15.26
CA MET A 17 10.68 3.41 -16.35
C MET A 17 10.30 1.94 -16.28
N ILE A 18 10.45 1.34 -15.10
CA ILE A 18 10.24 -0.08 -14.82
C ILE A 18 9.27 -0.19 -13.65
N ILE A 19 8.25 -1.05 -13.78
CA ILE A 19 7.32 -1.32 -12.69
C ILE A 19 8.11 -1.92 -11.52
N PRO A 20 8.14 -1.28 -10.34
CA PRO A 20 8.83 -1.82 -9.17
C PRO A 20 8.38 -3.24 -8.85
N ARG A 21 9.31 -4.14 -8.49
CA ARG A 21 8.98 -5.54 -8.11
C ARG A 21 7.96 -5.64 -6.97
N ARG A 22 7.84 -4.60 -6.13
CA ARG A 22 6.84 -4.49 -5.07
C ARG A 22 5.43 -4.21 -5.58
N LEU A 23 5.26 -3.68 -6.78
CA LEU A 23 3.98 -3.38 -7.41
C LEU A 23 3.59 -4.41 -8.47
N GLN A 24 4.49 -5.34 -8.82
CA GLN A 24 4.20 -6.45 -9.72
C GLN A 24 3.36 -7.50 -8.99
N TYR A 25 2.04 -7.38 -9.11
CA TYR A 25 1.10 -8.38 -8.65
C TYR A 25 0.99 -9.53 -9.67
N VAL A 26 1.08 -10.77 -9.18
CA VAL A 26 0.73 -11.97 -9.94
C VAL A 26 -0.63 -12.40 -9.44
N HIS A 27 -1.63 -12.47 -10.32
CA HIS A 27 -2.99 -12.80 -9.91
C HIS A 27 -3.06 -14.16 -9.25
N GLU A 28 -3.69 -14.20 -8.08
CA GLU A 28 -3.91 -15.41 -7.29
C GLU A 28 -5.42 -15.61 -7.13
N THR A 29 -5.89 -16.82 -7.44
CA THR A 29 -7.31 -17.17 -7.31
C THR A 29 -7.63 -17.47 -5.85
N TYR A 30 -8.74 -16.92 -5.35
CA TYR A 30 -9.23 -17.20 -4.01
C TYR A 30 -10.77 -17.25 -4.02
N ASP A 31 -11.37 -17.86 -3.00
CA ASP A 31 -12.83 -17.89 -2.86
C ASP A 31 -13.34 -16.59 -2.23
N ARG A 32 -13.74 -15.64 -3.08
CA ARG A 32 -14.33 -14.37 -2.65
C ARG A 32 -15.65 -14.53 -1.90
N SER A 33 -16.35 -15.65 -2.04
CA SER A 33 -17.61 -15.89 -1.32
C SER A 33 -17.43 -16.05 0.19
N LEU A 34 -16.19 -16.32 0.64
CA LEU A 34 -15.81 -16.32 2.05
C LEU A 34 -15.82 -14.92 2.68
N LEU A 35 -15.75 -13.87 1.86
CA LEU A 35 -15.68 -12.50 2.36
C LEU A 35 -17.09 -11.98 2.69
N SER A 36 -17.38 -11.91 3.98
CA SER A 36 -18.57 -11.22 4.49
C SER A 36 -18.59 -9.74 4.07
N VAL A 37 -19.77 -9.10 4.18
CA VAL A 37 -19.95 -7.66 3.89
C VAL A 37 -18.91 -6.80 4.61
N ARG A 38 -18.52 -7.18 5.84
CA ARG A 38 -17.48 -6.47 6.60
C ARG A 38 -16.12 -6.51 5.90
N TYR A 39 -15.68 -7.68 5.43
CA TYR A 39 -14.38 -7.80 4.75
C TYR A 39 -14.37 -7.07 3.42
N LEU A 40 -15.50 -7.07 2.70
CA LEU A 40 -15.68 -6.29 1.48
C LEU A 40 -15.60 -4.77 1.76
N GLN A 41 -16.14 -4.29 2.89
CA GLN A 41 -15.98 -2.90 3.33
C GLN A 41 -14.53 -2.57 3.65
N LEU A 42 -13.82 -3.45 4.38
CA LEU A 42 -12.41 -3.24 4.70
C LEU A 42 -11.52 -3.24 3.44
N GLU A 43 -11.83 -4.08 2.45
CA GLU A 43 -11.14 -4.09 1.15
C GLU A 43 -11.38 -2.78 0.39
N TRP A 44 -12.61 -2.25 0.42
CA TRP A 44 -12.94 -0.95 -0.17
C TRP A 44 -12.26 0.22 0.55
N GLU A 45 -12.15 0.17 1.87
CA GLU A 45 -11.45 1.17 2.68
C GLU A 45 -9.94 1.20 2.38
N LEU A 46 -9.32 0.02 2.20
CA LEU A 46 -7.92 -0.10 1.83
C LEU A 46 -7.63 0.46 0.43
N ASP A 47 -8.65 0.49 -0.44
CA ASP A 47 -8.60 1.07 -1.80
C ASP A 47 -7.33 0.67 -2.55
N ASP A 48 -7.08 -0.64 -2.62
CA ASP A 48 -5.96 -1.22 -3.36
C ASP A 48 -6.28 -1.30 -4.86
N GLU A 49 -5.29 -1.01 -5.71
CA GLU A 49 -5.44 -0.94 -7.16
C GLU A 49 -5.70 -2.29 -7.84
N TRP A 50 -5.51 -3.41 -7.12
CA TRP A 50 -5.81 -4.76 -7.57
C TRP A 50 -7.02 -5.40 -6.86
N SER A 51 -7.73 -4.67 -5.98
CA SER A 51 -8.97 -5.15 -5.36
C SER A 51 -10.05 -5.50 -6.40
N GLU A 52 -10.74 -6.61 -6.19
CA GLU A 52 -11.81 -7.05 -7.11
C GLU A 52 -13.09 -6.22 -6.90
N GLY A 53 -13.83 -5.98 -7.99
CA GLY A 53 -15.12 -5.27 -7.93
C GLY A 53 -15.03 -3.76 -7.70
N ALA A 54 -13.85 -3.21 -7.40
CA ALA A 54 -13.64 -1.76 -7.25
C ALA A 54 -14.04 -0.99 -8.53
N ALA A 55 -13.83 -1.58 -9.71
CA ALA A 55 -14.16 -0.97 -11.00
C ALA A 55 -15.67 -0.73 -11.21
N ALA A 56 -16.55 -1.44 -10.51
CA ALA A 56 -18.00 -1.37 -10.74
C ALA A 56 -18.71 -0.23 -9.97
N THR A 57 -18.04 0.39 -8.99
CA THR A 57 -18.63 1.41 -8.09
C THR A 57 -18.05 2.80 -8.29
N ALA A 58 -17.26 3.03 -9.35
CA ALA A 58 -16.82 4.35 -9.75
C ALA A 58 -18.04 5.22 -10.10
N SER A 59 -18.58 5.90 -9.10
CA SER A 59 -19.48 7.03 -9.32
C SER A 59 -18.79 7.95 -10.31
N SER A 60 -19.46 8.23 -11.42
CA SER A 60 -19.02 9.11 -12.51
C SER A 60 -18.74 10.57 -12.09
N ASN A 61 -18.74 10.85 -10.78
CA ASN A 61 -18.52 12.17 -10.23
C ASN A 61 -17.05 12.31 -9.82
N ALA A 62 -16.35 13.19 -10.53
CA ALA A 62 -15.03 13.64 -10.17
C ALA A 62 -15.03 14.24 -8.76
N LEU A 63 -14.60 13.46 -7.76
CA LEU A 63 -14.47 13.96 -6.39
C LEU A 63 -13.46 15.13 -6.37
N PRO A 64 -13.74 16.22 -5.63
CA PRO A 64 -12.80 17.34 -5.52
C PRO A 64 -11.56 16.97 -4.69
N ARG A 65 -11.74 16.02 -3.76
CA ARG A 65 -10.74 15.56 -2.81
C ARG A 65 -10.91 14.09 -2.48
N VAL A 66 -9.80 13.40 -2.26
CA VAL A 66 -9.78 12.04 -1.73
C VAL A 66 -8.69 11.89 -0.68
N ASP A 67 -9.01 11.19 0.40
CA ASP A 67 -8.05 10.77 1.42
C ASP A 67 -7.85 9.25 1.27
N LEU A 68 -6.60 8.80 1.25
CA LEU A 68 -6.23 7.39 1.13
C LEU A 68 -5.13 7.02 2.12
N ALA A 69 -5.21 5.81 2.68
CA ALA A 69 -4.16 5.24 3.52
C ALA A 69 -3.09 4.58 2.64
N LEU A 70 -1.82 4.95 2.85
CA LEU A 70 -0.74 4.50 1.97
C LEU A 70 -0.28 3.08 2.32
N ALA A 71 -0.56 2.12 1.44
CA ALA A 71 -0.11 0.74 1.60
C ALA A 71 1.43 0.61 1.47
N TYR A 72 2.01 -0.43 2.07
CA TYR A 72 3.46 -0.66 2.07
C TYR A 72 4.10 -0.63 0.66
N PRO A 73 3.55 -1.30 -0.38
CA PRO A 73 4.17 -1.32 -1.70
C PRO A 73 4.33 0.08 -2.30
N HIS A 74 3.32 0.93 -2.12
CA HIS A 74 3.28 2.29 -2.59
C HIS A 74 4.18 3.21 -1.78
N ARG A 75 4.14 3.08 -0.44
CA ARG A 75 5.03 3.83 0.45
C ARG A 75 6.49 3.56 0.15
N ARG A 76 6.86 2.29 -0.05
CA ARG A 76 8.25 1.89 -0.29
C ARG A 76 8.73 2.24 -1.70
N SER A 77 7.83 2.28 -2.67
CA SER A 77 8.17 2.61 -4.06
C SER A 77 7.99 4.09 -4.41
N GLY A 78 7.55 4.95 -3.47
CA GLY A 78 7.30 6.36 -3.76
C GLY A 78 6.24 6.60 -4.82
N THR A 79 5.16 5.82 -4.76
CA THR A 79 4.08 5.85 -5.75
C THR A 79 2.72 6.02 -5.08
N LEU A 80 1.73 6.52 -5.83
CA LEU A 80 0.32 6.55 -5.46
C LEU A 80 -0.46 5.50 -6.27
N PRO A 81 -1.38 4.73 -5.67
CA PRO A 81 -2.22 3.80 -6.40
C PRO A 81 -3.19 4.53 -7.34
N LEU A 82 -3.40 4.00 -8.55
CA LEU A 82 -4.49 4.38 -9.45
C LEU A 82 -5.67 3.45 -9.22
N THR A 83 -6.54 3.84 -8.30
CA THR A 83 -7.78 3.14 -7.96
C THR A 83 -8.95 3.81 -8.67
N PRO A 84 -10.15 3.22 -8.63
CA PRO A 84 -11.36 3.90 -9.05
C PRO A 84 -11.56 5.28 -8.38
N ARG A 85 -11.12 5.46 -7.12
CA ARG A 85 -11.24 6.73 -6.39
C ARG A 85 -10.17 7.76 -6.81
N THR A 86 -8.95 7.34 -7.09
CA THR A 86 -7.84 8.26 -7.41
C THR A 86 -7.63 8.49 -8.91
N SER A 87 -8.01 7.54 -9.77
CA SER A 87 -7.75 7.60 -11.23
C SER A 87 -8.30 8.86 -11.88
N SER A 88 -9.46 9.33 -11.42
CA SER A 88 -10.11 10.52 -11.97
C SER A 88 -9.28 11.81 -11.77
N PHE A 89 -8.32 11.84 -10.84
CA PHE A 89 -7.43 12.99 -10.60
C PHE A 89 -6.32 13.10 -11.64
N PHE A 90 -6.11 12.04 -12.43
CA PHE A 90 -4.97 11.94 -13.35
C PHE A 90 -5.44 11.76 -14.80
N PRO A 91 -4.64 12.22 -15.78
CA PRO A 91 -4.90 12.01 -17.20
C PRO A 91 -4.55 10.58 -17.62
N VAL A 92 -5.29 9.58 -17.12
CA VAL A 92 -5.03 8.16 -17.41
C VAL A 92 -5.35 7.88 -18.88
N ARG A 93 -4.34 7.43 -19.64
CA ARG A 93 -4.46 7.03 -21.05
C ARG A 93 -3.82 5.67 -21.23
N GLU A 94 -4.60 4.70 -21.69
CA GLU A 94 -4.13 3.33 -21.88
C GLU A 94 -2.85 3.27 -22.73
N GLY A 95 -1.85 2.50 -22.27
CA GLY A 95 -0.59 2.31 -22.97
C GLY A 95 0.38 3.51 -22.93
N LYS A 96 0.01 4.63 -22.27
CA LYS A 96 0.74 5.89 -22.38
C LYS A 96 1.05 6.51 -21.03
N ARG A 97 2.31 6.38 -20.63
CA ARG A 97 2.88 7.14 -19.52
C ARG A 97 2.76 8.63 -19.79
N SER A 98 2.30 9.37 -18.79
CA SER A 98 2.03 10.80 -18.90
C SER A 98 2.65 11.56 -17.73
N MET A 99 3.30 12.68 -18.02
CA MET A 99 3.84 13.56 -17.00
C MET A 99 2.71 14.42 -16.40
N ILE A 100 2.74 14.58 -15.08
CA ILE A 100 1.90 15.53 -14.33
C ILE A 100 2.76 16.34 -13.39
N THR A 101 2.19 17.40 -12.84
CA THR A 101 2.80 18.19 -11.76
C THR A 101 2.09 17.88 -10.45
N PHE A 102 2.83 17.44 -9.45
CA PHE A 102 2.38 17.49 -8.08
C PHE A 102 2.64 18.88 -7.50
N VAL A 103 1.69 19.36 -6.71
CA VAL A 103 1.84 20.56 -5.89
C VAL A 103 1.73 20.13 -4.45
N ASP A 104 2.77 20.38 -3.67
CA ASP A 104 2.73 20.20 -2.24
C ASP A 104 1.69 21.16 -1.63
N GLY A 105 0.63 20.62 -1.02
CA GLY A 105 -0.47 21.42 -0.46
C GLY A 105 -0.07 22.33 0.70
N ARG A 106 1.06 22.05 1.36
CA ARG A 106 1.51 22.79 2.54
C ARG A 106 2.47 23.93 2.19
N TRP A 107 3.30 23.77 1.16
CA TRP A 107 4.34 24.75 0.79
C TRP A 107 4.20 25.31 -0.63
N GLY A 108 3.35 24.71 -1.45
CA GLY A 108 3.20 25.05 -2.88
C GLY A 108 4.37 24.59 -3.75
N LYS A 109 5.31 23.80 -3.20
CA LYS A 109 6.46 23.24 -3.94
C LYS A 109 5.93 22.35 -5.06
N ARG A 110 6.37 22.62 -6.29
CA ARG A 110 5.98 21.87 -7.48
C ARG A 110 7.04 20.84 -7.80
N PHE A 111 6.62 19.61 -8.08
CA PHE A 111 7.52 18.53 -8.48
C PHE A 111 6.85 17.61 -9.50
N THR A 112 7.65 16.84 -10.23
CA THR A 112 7.16 16.05 -11.35
C THR A 112 6.64 14.70 -10.88
N GLY A 113 5.44 14.33 -11.35
CA GLY A 113 4.88 12.99 -11.23
C GLY A 113 4.73 12.31 -12.59
N TRP A 114 4.64 10.98 -12.58
CA TRP A 114 4.47 10.18 -13.79
C TRP A 114 3.36 9.17 -13.63
N VAL A 115 2.29 9.33 -14.40
CA VAL A 115 1.19 8.36 -14.47
C VAL A 115 1.68 7.14 -15.24
N VAL A 116 1.57 5.95 -14.64
CA VAL A 116 1.96 4.66 -15.23
C VAL A 116 0.72 3.75 -15.26
N PRO A 117 -0.11 3.84 -16.31
CA PRO A 117 -1.38 3.12 -16.40
C PRO A 117 -1.22 1.60 -16.35
N GLU A 118 -0.18 1.06 -16.99
CA GLU A 118 0.05 -0.40 -17.04
C GLU A 118 0.34 -0.99 -15.65
N GLY A 119 1.00 -0.20 -14.81
CA GLY A 119 1.30 -0.56 -13.43
C GLY A 119 0.21 -0.16 -12.43
N ARG A 120 -0.80 0.61 -12.87
CA ARG A 120 -1.86 1.18 -12.02
C ARG A 120 -1.34 2.07 -10.89
N TYR A 121 -0.36 2.93 -11.17
CA TYR A 121 0.14 3.89 -10.18
C TYR A 121 0.63 5.21 -10.79
N VAL A 122 0.91 6.19 -9.94
CA VAL A 122 1.62 7.43 -10.25
C VAL A 122 2.93 7.45 -9.48
N ALA A 123 4.06 7.62 -10.16
CA ALA A 123 5.40 7.68 -9.55
C ALA A 123 5.88 9.12 -9.30
N GLY A 124 6.92 9.25 -8.48
CA GLY A 124 7.61 10.52 -8.21
C GLY A 124 7.36 11.08 -6.80
N LEU A 125 6.95 10.26 -5.83
CA LEU A 125 6.66 10.69 -4.46
C LEU A 125 7.68 10.23 -3.42
N SER A 126 8.77 9.56 -3.80
CA SER A 126 9.78 9.03 -2.85
C SER A 126 10.32 10.12 -1.93
N ASP A 127 10.93 11.17 -2.50
CA ASP A 127 11.49 12.30 -1.75
C ASP A 127 10.41 13.01 -0.93
N TRP A 128 9.20 13.15 -1.48
CA TRP A 128 8.08 13.81 -0.80
C TRP A 128 7.62 13.02 0.43
N TYR A 129 7.54 11.68 0.34
CA TYR A 129 7.21 10.81 1.46
C TYR A 129 8.28 10.82 2.55
N GLU A 130 9.55 10.91 2.18
CA GLU A 130 10.67 11.03 3.12
C GLU A 130 10.67 12.38 3.83
N GLU A 131 10.52 13.49 3.08
CA GLU A 131 10.44 14.86 3.60
C GLU A 131 9.29 15.03 4.61
N HIS A 132 8.15 14.37 4.36
CA HIS A 132 6.97 14.43 5.24
C HIS A 132 6.92 13.34 6.32
N GLY A 133 7.86 12.39 6.32
CA GLY A 133 7.93 11.32 7.32
C GLY A 133 6.69 10.41 7.31
N ILE A 134 6.09 10.17 6.15
CA ILE A 134 4.84 9.40 6.04
C ILE A 134 5.11 7.92 6.38
N PRO A 135 4.35 7.26 7.25
CA PRO A 135 4.50 5.83 7.50
C PRO A 135 3.62 4.99 6.55
N VAL A 136 3.74 3.66 6.60
CA VAL A 136 2.69 2.77 6.08
C VAL A 136 1.40 3.02 6.87
N GLY A 137 0.28 3.14 6.15
CA GLY A 137 -1.01 3.54 6.71
C GLY A 137 -1.17 5.06 6.83
N GLY A 138 -0.14 5.87 6.55
CA GLY A 138 -0.24 7.33 6.57
C GLY A 138 -1.28 7.85 5.57
N PHE A 139 -2.09 8.82 5.98
CA PHE A 139 -3.10 9.40 5.09
C PHE A 139 -2.50 10.43 4.15
N VAL A 140 -2.56 10.12 2.85
CA VAL A 140 -2.27 11.08 1.78
C VAL A 140 -3.59 11.65 1.28
N VAL A 141 -3.60 12.96 1.05
CA VAL A 141 -4.73 13.71 0.52
C VAL A 141 -4.42 14.12 -0.90
N LEU A 142 -5.34 13.88 -1.83
CA LEU A 142 -5.28 14.40 -3.19
C LEU A 142 -6.40 15.42 -3.39
N GLU A 143 -6.07 16.58 -3.93
CA GLU A 143 -7.04 17.61 -4.29
C GLU A 143 -6.88 18.03 -5.75
N ARG A 144 -8.00 18.31 -6.40
CA ARG A 144 -8.02 18.77 -7.79
C ARG A 144 -7.59 20.21 -7.90
N THR A 145 -6.92 20.51 -9.00
CA THR A 145 -6.72 21.89 -9.45
C THR A 145 -7.57 22.17 -10.68
N GLU A 146 -7.59 23.43 -11.12
CA GLU A 146 -8.19 23.83 -12.40
C GLU A 146 -7.46 23.21 -13.62
N ASN A 147 -6.18 22.85 -13.45
CA ASN A 147 -5.37 22.23 -14.49
C ASN A 147 -5.40 20.70 -14.35
N PRO A 148 -5.93 19.95 -15.34
CA PRO A 148 -6.03 18.49 -15.26
C PRO A 148 -4.69 17.75 -15.28
N LEU A 149 -3.58 18.44 -15.55
CA LEU A 149 -2.22 17.89 -15.45
C LEU A 149 -1.54 18.24 -14.12
N GLU A 150 -2.29 18.79 -13.17
CA GLU A 150 -1.79 19.25 -11.89
C GLU A 150 -2.68 18.77 -10.75
N VAL A 151 -2.06 18.14 -9.76
CA VAL A 151 -2.74 17.55 -8.62
C VAL A 151 -2.06 18.03 -7.35
N VAL A 152 -2.85 18.53 -6.39
CA VAL A 152 -2.33 18.84 -5.07
C VAL A 152 -2.19 17.54 -4.28
N VAL A 153 -1.05 17.36 -3.63
CA VAL A 153 -0.78 16.28 -2.70
C VAL A 153 -0.44 16.86 -1.33
N ASP A 154 -1.09 16.35 -0.30
CA ASP A 154 -0.91 16.81 1.08
C ASP A 154 -0.97 15.64 2.06
N VAL A 155 -0.58 15.90 3.30
CA VAL A 155 -0.76 15.00 4.45
C VAL A 155 -1.71 15.63 5.45
N LYS A 156 -2.42 14.83 6.23
CA LYS A 156 -3.11 15.36 7.42
C LYS A 156 -2.10 15.54 8.54
N PRO A 157 -1.67 16.78 8.88
CA PRO A 157 -0.64 16.96 9.88
C PRO A 157 -1.17 16.60 11.26
N HIS A 158 -0.37 15.85 12.02
CA HIS A 158 -0.64 15.56 13.43
C HIS A 158 0.51 16.06 14.28
N ARG A 159 0.23 16.39 15.55
CA ARG A 159 1.31 16.68 16.50
C ARG A 159 2.21 15.45 16.61
N SER A 160 3.50 15.60 16.35
CA SER A 160 4.43 14.47 16.38
C SER A 160 4.39 13.72 17.70
N LYS A 161 4.19 12.40 17.64
CA LYS A 161 4.10 11.51 18.80
C LYS A 161 4.95 10.26 18.58
N ARG A 162 5.39 9.65 19.68
CA ARG A 162 6.10 8.37 19.67
C ARG A 162 5.07 7.25 19.73
N GLU A 163 4.86 6.60 18.60
CA GLU A 163 3.85 5.56 18.41
C GLU A 163 4.51 4.18 18.30
N TRP A 164 3.80 3.15 18.74
CA TRP A 164 4.27 1.77 18.63
C TRP A 164 4.05 1.24 17.22
N VAL A 165 5.15 0.91 16.54
CA VAL A 165 5.15 0.36 15.20
C VAL A 165 5.54 -1.11 15.25
N ARG A 166 4.87 -1.92 14.44
CA ARG A 166 5.21 -3.33 14.20
C ARG A 166 6.41 -3.37 13.27
N MET A 167 7.60 -3.43 13.86
CA MET A 167 8.87 -3.42 13.18
C MET A 167 9.23 -4.84 12.75
N ALA A 168 9.28 -5.08 11.45
CA ALA A 168 9.73 -6.31 10.83
C ALA A 168 11.26 -6.32 10.68
N ARG A 169 11.87 -7.44 11.03
CA ARG A 169 13.29 -7.74 10.84
C ARG A 169 13.42 -9.11 10.18
N VAL A 170 14.34 -9.22 9.24
CA VAL A 170 14.68 -10.51 8.63
C VAL A 170 15.55 -11.31 9.59
N GLU A 171 15.12 -12.55 9.89
CA GLU A 171 15.93 -13.52 10.63
C GLU A 171 15.87 -14.87 9.88
N GLY A 172 16.98 -15.26 9.27
CA GLY A 172 17.01 -16.41 8.36
C GLY A 172 16.20 -16.15 7.09
N ASP A 173 15.24 -17.02 6.82
CA ASP A 173 14.31 -17.00 5.69
C ASP A 173 12.91 -16.50 6.07
N GLN A 174 12.80 -15.80 7.21
CA GLN A 174 11.52 -15.38 7.79
C GLN A 174 11.55 -13.93 8.26
N LEU A 175 10.36 -13.35 8.44
CA LEU A 175 10.19 -12.08 9.14
C LEU A 175 9.86 -12.32 10.61
N ARG A 176 10.56 -11.60 11.49
CA ARG A 176 10.22 -11.44 12.90
C ARG A 176 9.71 -10.03 13.16
N TYR A 177 8.69 -9.94 14.01
CA TYR A 177 8.06 -8.67 14.36
C TYR A 177 8.31 -8.32 15.81
N GLN A 178 8.60 -7.05 16.07
CA GLN A 178 8.70 -6.49 17.42
C GLN A 178 8.06 -5.11 17.47
N LEU A 179 7.57 -4.70 18.64
CA LEU A 179 7.09 -3.34 18.84
C LEU A 179 8.27 -2.39 19.04
N GLN A 180 8.34 -1.34 18.22
CA GLN A 180 9.35 -0.29 18.36
C GLN A 180 8.70 1.09 18.29
N LYS A 181 9.12 2.00 19.17
CA LYS A 181 8.63 3.38 19.14
C LYS A 181 9.24 4.14 17.95
N GLN A 182 8.39 4.71 17.11
CA GLN A 182 8.77 5.59 16.02
C GLN A 182 8.10 6.95 16.17
N LEU A 183 8.76 8.00 15.69
CA LEU A 183 8.18 9.33 15.65
C LEU A 183 7.28 9.45 14.41
N ILE A 184 6.00 9.74 14.60
CA ILE A 184 5.02 9.90 13.52
C ILE A 184 4.42 11.31 13.57
N SER A 185 4.37 12.00 12.43
CA SER A 185 3.98 13.41 12.29
C SER A 185 2.72 13.67 11.45
N CYS A 186 2.02 12.62 11.01
CA CYS A 186 0.77 12.73 10.26
C CYS A 186 -0.26 11.74 10.80
N ASP A 187 -1.54 11.96 10.46
CA ASP A 187 -2.57 10.96 10.73
C ASP A 187 -2.28 9.69 9.91
N TYR A 188 -2.65 8.54 10.48
CA TYR A 188 -2.42 7.22 9.87
C TYR A 188 -3.46 6.20 10.38
N ASP A 189 -3.62 5.11 9.64
CA ASP A 189 -4.38 3.93 10.07
C ASP A 189 -3.52 3.05 11.00
N GLU A 190 -3.85 3.01 12.29
CA GLU A 190 -3.16 2.21 13.31
C GLU A 190 -3.18 0.70 13.02
N THR A 191 -4.15 0.24 12.24
CA THR A 191 -4.27 -1.17 11.84
C THR A 191 -3.42 -1.50 10.61
N MET A 192 -2.86 -0.52 9.91
CA MET A 192 -1.95 -0.74 8.77
C MET A 192 -0.47 -0.57 9.14
N ILE A 193 -0.17 0.10 10.26
CA ILE A 193 1.19 0.52 10.53
C ILE A 193 2.14 -0.67 10.76
N VAL A 194 3.09 -0.79 9.84
CA VAL A 194 4.23 -1.73 9.84
C VAL A 194 5.45 -0.99 9.29
N ALA A 195 6.65 -1.40 9.72
CA ALA A 195 7.90 -0.88 9.19
C ALA A 195 8.92 -2.00 9.05
N GLU A 196 9.96 -1.78 8.26
CA GLU A 196 11.09 -2.70 8.12
C GLU A 196 12.35 -2.09 8.74
N ALA A 197 13.11 -2.90 9.46
CA ALA A 197 14.33 -2.47 10.14
C ALA A 197 15.52 -2.33 9.16
N ASP A 198 15.57 -3.19 8.15
CA ASP A 198 16.59 -3.21 7.11
C ASP A 198 15.92 -3.47 5.76
N PRO A 199 15.71 -2.41 4.95
CA PRO A 199 15.09 -2.57 3.64
C PRO A 199 15.86 -3.47 2.68
N ALA A 200 17.20 -3.48 2.73
CA ALA A 200 17.99 -4.30 1.82
C ALA A 200 17.84 -5.79 2.15
N ALA A 201 17.79 -6.13 3.45
CA ALA A 201 17.50 -7.48 3.89
C ALA A 201 16.07 -7.91 3.49
N THR A 202 15.07 -7.04 3.67
CA THR A 202 13.69 -7.32 3.24
C THR A 202 13.59 -7.58 1.74
N ASP A 203 14.36 -6.84 0.93
CA ASP A 203 14.42 -7.01 -0.53
C ASP A 203 14.99 -8.36 -0.94
N GLU A 204 16.04 -8.81 -0.24
CA GLU A 204 16.63 -10.13 -0.45
C GLU A 204 15.64 -11.23 -0.07
N LEU A 205 15.02 -11.12 1.11
CA LEU A 205 14.03 -12.08 1.58
C LEU A 205 12.86 -12.18 0.58
N ARG A 206 12.30 -11.05 0.16
CA ARG A 206 11.25 -10.98 -0.86
C ARG A 206 11.64 -11.72 -2.14
N ARG A 207 12.88 -11.56 -2.60
CA ARG A 207 13.38 -12.24 -3.81
C ARG A 207 13.49 -13.75 -3.59
N SER A 208 14.02 -14.16 -2.45
CA SER A 208 14.12 -15.58 -2.07
C SER A 208 12.73 -16.24 -2.02
N LEU A 209 11.77 -15.62 -1.32
CA LEU A 209 10.41 -16.14 -1.16
C LEU A 209 9.60 -16.15 -2.47
N TYR A 210 9.91 -15.24 -3.41
CA TYR A 210 9.34 -15.30 -4.75
C TYR A 210 9.75 -16.58 -5.49
N HIS A 211 11.01 -17.03 -5.33
CA HIS A 211 11.50 -18.27 -5.94
C HIS A 211 11.05 -19.54 -5.20
N ALA A 212 10.78 -19.45 -3.89
CA ALA A 212 10.28 -20.56 -3.09
C ALA A 212 8.81 -20.93 -3.39
N ALA A 213 8.07 -20.08 -4.11
CA ALA A 213 6.68 -20.29 -4.49
C ALA A 213 5.70 -20.52 -3.32
N LEU A 214 5.97 -19.92 -2.15
CA LEU A 214 5.04 -19.95 -1.01
C LEU A 214 3.68 -19.34 -1.37
N THR A 215 2.62 -19.92 -0.82
CA THR A 215 1.24 -19.44 -0.94
C THR A 215 0.96 -18.29 0.04
N ILE A 216 -0.12 -17.55 -0.19
CA ILE A 216 -0.58 -16.53 0.77
C ILE A 216 -0.97 -17.17 2.11
N ASP A 217 -1.58 -18.35 2.10
CA ASP A 217 -1.92 -19.11 3.32
C ASP A 217 -0.69 -19.39 4.18
N GLU A 218 0.41 -19.85 3.58
CA GLU A 218 1.66 -20.13 4.29
C GLU A 218 2.27 -18.86 4.90
N LEU A 219 2.26 -17.76 4.15
CA LEU A 219 2.75 -16.47 4.66
C LEU A 219 1.87 -15.93 5.80
N VAL A 220 0.56 -16.13 5.72
CA VAL A 220 -0.40 -15.77 6.76
C VAL A 220 -0.21 -16.64 8.01
N ASP A 221 -0.01 -17.94 7.85
CA ASP A 221 0.27 -18.90 8.93
C ASP A 221 1.54 -18.56 9.72
N GLU A 222 2.54 -17.97 9.05
CA GLU A 222 3.76 -17.49 9.68
C GLU A 222 3.59 -16.13 10.35
N ALA A 223 2.97 -15.17 9.67
CA ALA A 223 2.93 -13.78 10.12
C ALA A 223 1.87 -13.54 11.21
N ALA A 224 0.67 -14.11 11.06
CA ALA A 224 -0.46 -13.78 11.93
C ALA A 224 -0.23 -14.14 13.41
N PRO A 225 0.28 -15.34 13.78
CA PRO A 225 0.56 -15.67 15.18
C PRO A 225 1.60 -14.74 15.82
N GLN A 226 2.62 -14.34 15.06
CA GLN A 226 3.65 -13.40 15.54
C GLN A 226 3.04 -12.03 15.86
N LEU A 227 2.18 -11.53 14.96
CA LEU A 227 1.50 -10.25 15.13
C LEU A 227 0.47 -10.27 16.28
N MET A 228 -0.26 -11.38 16.44
CA MET A 228 -1.13 -11.59 17.61
C MET A 228 -0.34 -11.54 18.91
N GLY A 229 0.87 -12.13 18.94
CA GLY A 229 1.75 -12.12 20.10
C GLY A 229 2.26 -10.73 20.51
N LEU A 230 2.20 -9.73 19.63
CA LEU A 230 2.50 -8.33 19.98
C LEU A 230 1.34 -7.61 20.67
N SER A 231 0.14 -8.18 20.61
CA SER A 231 -1.07 -7.62 21.23
C SER A 231 -1.27 -8.17 22.63
N THR A 232 -1.58 -7.30 23.60
CA THR A 232 -1.90 -7.72 24.97
C THR A 232 -3.19 -8.56 25.05
N ARG A 233 -4.08 -8.42 24.05
CA ARG A 233 -5.30 -9.21 23.91
C ARG A 233 -5.08 -10.51 23.12
N GLY A 234 -3.88 -10.73 22.56
CA GLY A 234 -3.61 -11.88 21.70
C GLY A 234 -4.37 -11.85 20.37
N VAL A 235 -4.71 -10.66 19.87
CA VAL A 235 -5.46 -10.47 18.61
C VAL A 235 -4.72 -9.57 17.63
N VAL A 236 -4.97 -9.74 16.34
CA VAL A 236 -4.44 -8.92 15.24
C VAL A 236 -5.56 -8.52 14.28
N HIS A 237 -5.54 -7.30 13.79
CA HIS A 237 -6.48 -6.84 12.77
C HIS A 237 -6.05 -7.34 11.38
N VAL A 238 -7.00 -7.73 10.53
CA VAL A 238 -6.72 -8.29 9.20
C VAL A 238 -5.97 -7.32 8.28
N LYS A 239 -6.20 -6.00 8.39
CA LYS A 239 -5.40 -4.97 7.69
C LYS A 239 -3.92 -4.98 8.09
N THR A 240 -3.61 -5.38 9.33
CA THR A 240 -2.22 -5.49 9.80
C THR A 240 -1.54 -6.67 9.13
N ILE A 241 -2.24 -7.81 9.03
CA ILE A 241 -1.74 -8.98 8.30
C ILE A 241 -1.52 -8.60 6.83
N TYR A 242 -2.49 -7.96 6.17
CA TYR A 242 -2.35 -7.46 4.80
C TYR A 242 -1.10 -6.58 4.60
N SER A 243 -0.86 -5.64 5.52
CA SER A 243 0.29 -4.73 5.44
C SER A 243 1.62 -5.49 5.65
N ALA A 244 1.63 -6.46 6.57
CA ALA A 244 2.79 -7.30 6.85
C ALA A 244 3.12 -8.24 5.68
N ILE A 245 2.13 -8.91 5.09
CA ILE A 245 2.34 -9.78 3.92
C ILE A 245 2.91 -8.98 2.75
N ASN A 246 2.46 -7.73 2.55
CA ASN A 246 2.96 -6.87 1.48
C ASN A 246 4.45 -6.49 1.61
N LEU A 247 5.10 -6.68 2.78
CA LEU A 247 6.56 -6.60 2.92
C LEU A 247 7.26 -7.56 1.95
N VAL A 248 6.77 -8.81 1.88
CA VAL A 248 7.43 -9.91 1.17
C VAL A 248 6.69 -10.41 -0.07
N ARG A 249 5.39 -10.13 -0.20
CA ARG A 249 4.57 -10.58 -1.35
C ARG A 249 3.56 -9.51 -1.73
N ARG A 250 3.62 -9.02 -2.98
CA ARG A 250 2.58 -8.10 -3.46
C ARG A 250 1.27 -8.87 -3.60
N THR A 251 0.24 -8.45 -2.87
CA THR A 251 -1.11 -9.02 -2.96
C THR A 251 -2.14 -7.95 -2.60
N PRO A 252 -3.31 -7.90 -3.27
CA PRO A 252 -4.44 -7.12 -2.79
C PRO A 252 -5.01 -7.71 -1.48
N PRO A 253 -5.96 -7.02 -0.82
CA PRO A 253 -6.52 -7.47 0.45
C PRO A 253 -7.29 -8.78 0.36
N GLY A 254 -8.02 -9.01 -0.73
CA GLY A 254 -8.91 -10.16 -0.93
C GLY A 254 -8.28 -11.53 -0.61
N PRO A 255 -7.17 -11.92 -1.27
CA PRO A 255 -6.48 -13.18 -0.99
C PRO A 255 -6.05 -13.33 0.47
N VAL A 256 -5.53 -12.25 1.08
CA VAL A 256 -5.12 -12.28 2.50
C VAL A 256 -6.32 -12.47 3.41
N PHE A 257 -7.42 -11.77 3.14
CA PHE A 257 -8.63 -11.86 3.95
C PHE A 257 -9.24 -13.26 3.86
N ALA A 258 -9.30 -13.83 2.66
CA ALA A 258 -9.77 -15.19 2.46
C ALA A 258 -8.90 -16.20 3.21
N ALA A 259 -7.57 -16.11 3.06
CA ALA A 259 -6.63 -16.98 3.78
C ALA A 259 -6.79 -16.89 5.30
N VAL A 260 -7.00 -15.70 5.86
CA VAL A 260 -7.23 -15.55 7.32
C VAL A 260 -8.57 -16.13 7.74
N VAL A 261 -9.65 -15.88 6.98
CA VAL A 261 -11.02 -16.33 7.30
C VAL A 261 -11.17 -17.85 7.17
N SER A 262 -10.56 -18.48 6.17
CA SER A 262 -10.65 -19.93 5.97
C SER A 262 -9.71 -20.74 6.86
N ASN A 263 -8.77 -20.10 7.54
CA ASN A 263 -7.76 -20.81 8.32
C ASN A 263 -8.32 -21.24 9.68
N PRO A 264 -8.43 -22.55 9.96
CA PRO A 264 -9.03 -23.07 11.18
C PRO A 264 -8.21 -22.77 12.45
N ARG A 265 -6.95 -22.32 12.31
CA ARG A 265 -6.10 -21.91 13.44
C ARG A 265 -6.51 -20.55 13.99
N PHE A 266 -7.31 -19.77 13.26
CA PHE A 266 -7.72 -18.44 13.65
C PHE A 266 -9.22 -18.39 13.93
N GLN A 267 -9.59 -17.52 14.86
CA GLN A 267 -10.98 -17.24 15.20
C GLN A 267 -11.21 -15.73 15.13
N GLU A 268 -12.25 -15.31 14.42
CA GLU A 268 -12.69 -13.92 14.42
C GLU A 268 -13.24 -13.54 15.80
N VAL A 269 -12.73 -12.43 16.34
CA VAL A 269 -13.13 -11.88 17.64
C VAL A 269 -14.11 -10.70 17.47
N GLY A 270 -14.05 -10.03 16.32
CA GLY A 270 -14.94 -8.92 15.95
C GLY A 270 -14.18 -7.79 15.26
N ASP A 271 -14.89 -6.96 14.50
CA ASP A 271 -14.35 -5.78 13.79
C ASP A 271 -13.06 -6.06 12.98
N GLY A 272 -12.97 -7.23 12.35
CA GLY A 272 -11.79 -7.62 11.56
C GLY A 272 -10.58 -8.05 12.39
N GLU A 273 -10.73 -8.21 13.71
CA GLU A 273 -9.72 -8.78 14.59
C GLU A 273 -9.82 -10.31 14.68
N PHE A 274 -8.67 -10.96 14.65
CA PHE A 274 -8.51 -12.40 14.77
C PHE A 274 -7.59 -12.75 15.93
N GLY A 275 -7.90 -13.83 16.65
CA GLY A 275 -7.01 -14.48 17.61
C GLY A 275 -6.77 -15.94 17.24
N MET A 276 -5.95 -16.64 18.03
CA MET A 276 -5.79 -18.08 17.90
C MET A 276 -7.10 -18.79 18.28
N ALA A 277 -7.52 -19.75 17.46
CA ALA A 277 -8.60 -20.66 17.80
C ALA A 277 -8.21 -21.49 19.04
N ARG A 278 -9.21 -21.78 19.88
CA ARG A 278 -9.04 -22.59 21.09
C ARG A 278 -9.01 -24.08 20.80
#